data_AF-A0A0L6CE86-F1
#
_entry.id   AF-A0A0L6CE86-F1
#
_cell.length_a   1.000
_cell.length_b   1.000
_cell.length_c   1.000
_cell.angle_alpha   90.00
_cell.angle_beta   90.00
_cell.angle_gamma   90.00
#
_symmetry.space_group_name_H-M   'P 1'
#
loop_
_entity.id
_entity.type
_entity.pdbx_description
1 polymer ?
#
loop_
_entity_poly.entity_id
_entity_poly.type
_entity_poly.pdbx_seq_one_letter_code
_entity_poly.pdbx_strand_id
1 'polypeptide(L)'
;MSVATNANGSAALFPFVVTANVNASSCDLSLFKPAYTAIMTSATLTMSDGSTYKSNLGLGTGVGTLGSISAFAFAGNFSNVTLSKFTGFPQTYPSGGIRPTKFCIDFNFIFIGLPSLIEITCPQTLCWNISSTAVGKGVAGIGAVTFTSLLTPA
;
A
#
# COMPACT_ATOMS: atom_id res chain seq x y z
N MET A 1 -0.92 12.18 0.03
CA MET A 1 -0.08 11.48 1.02
C MET A 1 1.05 12.40 1.43
N SER A 2 1.33 12.56 2.73
CA SER A 2 2.37 13.47 3.22
C SER A 2 3.30 12.73 4.18
N VAL A 3 4.60 13.00 4.05
CA VAL A 3 5.69 12.34 4.77
C VAL A 3 6.60 13.43 5.32
N ALA A 4 6.82 13.44 6.63
CA ALA A 4 7.82 14.32 7.24
C ALA A 4 9.19 13.62 7.19
N THR A 5 10.24 14.34 6.82
CA THR A 5 11.62 13.82 6.74
C THR A 5 12.60 14.69 7.53
N ASN A 6 13.67 14.07 8.03
CA ASN A 6 14.75 14.81 8.68
C ASN A 6 15.91 15.12 7.71
N ALA A 7 16.86 15.94 8.19
CA ALA A 7 18.04 16.44 7.50
C ALA A 7 18.92 15.44 6.77
N ASN A 8 18.80 14.16 7.07
CA ASN A 8 19.72 13.15 6.58
C ASN A 8 19.09 12.18 5.57
N GLY A 9 17.84 12.40 5.15
CA GLY A 9 17.10 11.45 4.31
C GLY A 9 16.73 10.16 5.05
N SER A 10 16.75 10.20 6.39
CA SER A 10 16.56 9.02 7.23
C SER A 10 15.07 8.72 7.45
N ALA A 11 14.75 7.43 7.31
CA ALA A 11 13.71 6.69 8.02
C ALA A 11 12.47 7.50 8.44
N ALA A 12 11.59 7.80 7.49
CA ALA A 12 10.29 8.39 7.79
C ALA A 12 9.19 7.32 7.89
N LEU A 13 8.15 7.60 8.68
CA LEU A 13 6.89 6.88 8.60
C LEU A 13 6.16 7.32 7.34
N PHE A 14 5.76 6.35 6.52
CA PHE A 14 5.09 6.59 5.25
C PHE A 14 3.62 6.14 5.34
N PRO A 15 2.68 7.04 5.69
CA PRO A 15 1.27 6.67 5.81
C PRO A 15 0.65 6.45 4.42
N PHE A 16 0.03 5.28 4.22
CA PHE A 16 -0.54 4.88 2.94
C PHE A 16 -2.01 4.52 3.10
N VAL A 17 -2.88 5.25 2.38
CA VAL A 17 -4.32 4.98 2.35
C VAL A 17 -4.74 4.58 0.94
N VAL A 18 -5.26 3.36 0.80
CA VAL A 18 -5.75 2.84 -0.48
C VAL A 18 -7.05 2.11 -0.28
N THR A 19 -7.93 2.28 -1.26
CA THR A 19 -9.12 1.45 -1.47
C THR A 19 -8.85 0.52 -2.65
N ALA A 20 -8.59 -0.74 -2.35
CA ALA A 20 -8.35 -1.76 -3.36
C ALA A 20 -9.66 -2.45 -3.73
N ASN A 21 -9.82 -2.83 -5.01
CA ASN A 21 -10.92 -3.66 -5.51
C ASN A 21 -10.37 -5.06 -5.78
N VAL A 22 -10.92 -6.09 -5.12
CA VAL A 22 -10.42 -7.47 -5.27
C VAL A 22 -11.41 -8.36 -6.01
N ASN A 23 -10.92 -9.00 -7.07
CA ASN A 23 -11.61 -10.09 -7.75
C ASN A 23 -11.03 -11.44 -7.29
N ALA A 24 -11.86 -12.26 -6.64
CA ALA A 24 -11.49 -13.59 -6.17
C ALA A 24 -11.97 -14.74 -7.09
N SER A 25 -12.29 -14.44 -8.36
CA SER A 25 -12.78 -15.43 -9.33
C SER A 25 -11.78 -16.55 -9.68
N SER A 26 -10.51 -16.43 -9.25
CA SER A 26 -9.46 -17.45 -9.44
C SER A 26 -9.51 -18.58 -8.41
N CYS A 27 -10.35 -18.47 -7.38
CA CYS A 27 -10.57 -19.52 -6.40
C CYS A 27 -11.75 -20.41 -6.85
N ASP A 28 -11.61 -21.75 -6.76
CA ASP A 28 -12.73 -22.67 -7.02
C ASP A 28 -13.70 -22.61 -5.83
N LEU A 29 -14.84 -21.94 -6.04
CA LEU A 29 -15.79 -21.56 -5.00
C LEU A 29 -17.16 -22.21 -5.16
N SER A 30 -17.23 -23.33 -5.88
CA SER A 30 -18.46 -24.05 -6.23
C SER A 30 -19.38 -24.42 -5.04
N LEU A 31 -18.86 -24.43 -3.80
CA LEU A 31 -19.57 -24.77 -2.56
C LEU A 31 -19.72 -23.62 -1.54
N PHE A 32 -19.25 -22.41 -1.86
CA PHE A 32 -19.16 -21.30 -0.89
C PHE A 32 -20.25 -20.25 -1.07
N LYS A 33 -20.65 -19.60 0.02
CA LYS A 33 -21.53 -18.43 -0.04
C LYS A 33 -20.88 -17.32 -0.88
N PRO A 34 -21.67 -16.42 -1.50
CA PRO A 34 -21.13 -15.36 -2.36
C PRO A 34 -20.30 -14.31 -1.60
N ALA A 35 -20.18 -14.37 -0.27
CA ALA A 35 -19.44 -13.41 0.53
C ALA A 35 -18.11 -14.01 1.02
N TYR A 36 -17.06 -13.20 1.02
CA TYR A 36 -15.74 -13.54 1.51
C TYR A 36 -15.25 -12.49 2.51
N THR A 37 -14.35 -12.91 3.40
CA THR A 37 -13.60 -11.98 4.26
C THR A 37 -12.16 -11.94 3.77
N ALA A 38 -11.61 -10.76 3.48
CA ALA A 38 -10.20 -10.62 3.17
C ALA A 38 -9.47 -10.01 4.36
N ILE A 39 -8.40 -10.67 4.79
CA ILE A 39 -7.51 -10.18 5.83
C ILE A 39 -6.20 -9.75 5.18
N MET A 40 -5.84 -8.49 5.27
CA MET A 40 -4.50 -8.05 4.86
C MET A 40 -3.47 -8.62 5.85
N THR A 41 -2.44 -9.27 5.33
CA THR A 41 -1.39 -9.88 6.16
C THR A 41 -0.08 -9.11 6.08
N SER A 42 0.19 -8.49 4.94
CA SER A 42 1.41 -7.73 4.69
C SER A 42 1.19 -6.74 3.55
N ALA A 43 1.90 -5.62 3.59
CA ALA A 43 1.97 -4.70 2.46
C ALA A 43 3.42 -4.42 2.10
N THR A 44 3.71 -4.29 0.82
CA THR A 44 5.04 -3.98 0.28
C THR A 44 4.96 -2.74 -0.60
N LEU A 45 5.78 -1.74 -0.29
CA LEU A 45 5.97 -0.53 -1.10
C LEU A 45 7.30 -0.64 -1.84
N THR A 46 7.31 -0.39 -3.13
CA THR A 46 8.51 -0.28 -3.96
C THR A 46 8.71 1.16 -4.39
N MET A 47 9.94 1.63 -4.30
CA MET A 47 10.34 2.98 -4.69
C MET A 47 11.04 2.99 -6.05
N SER A 48 11.21 4.18 -6.62
CA SER A 48 11.83 4.40 -7.93
C SER A 48 13.31 4.04 -8.00
N ASP A 49 14.00 3.91 -6.87
CA ASP A 49 15.37 3.42 -6.77
C ASP A 49 15.47 1.89 -6.63
N GLY A 50 14.33 1.19 -6.67
CA GLY A 50 14.24 -0.26 -6.50
C GLY A 50 14.18 -0.72 -5.06
N SER A 51 14.32 0.17 -4.07
CA SER A 51 14.18 -0.19 -2.66
C SER A 51 12.76 -0.64 -2.34
N THR A 52 12.63 -1.64 -1.47
CA THR A 52 11.33 -2.16 -1.02
C THR A 52 11.20 -2.05 0.48
N TYR A 53 9.98 -1.71 0.93
CA TYR A 53 9.65 -1.57 2.34
C TYR A 53 8.42 -2.40 2.63
N LYS A 54 8.46 -3.18 3.71
CA LYS A 54 7.32 -3.96 4.18
C LYS A 54 6.65 -3.28 5.35
N SER A 55 5.33 -3.37 5.40
CA SER A 55 4.51 -2.97 6.53
C SER A 55 3.61 -4.11 6.95
N ASN A 56 3.63 -4.40 8.25
CA ASN A 56 2.68 -5.28 8.92
C ASN A 56 1.73 -4.48 9.84
N LEU A 57 1.77 -3.14 9.75
CA LEU A 57 0.96 -2.22 10.55
C LEU A 57 -0.11 -1.57 9.68
N GLY A 58 -1.26 -1.24 10.28
CA GLY A 58 -2.41 -0.66 9.59
C GLY A 58 -3.09 -1.60 8.61
N LEU A 59 -2.93 -2.92 8.85
CA LEU A 59 -3.60 -3.99 8.12
C LEU A 59 -5.08 -3.99 8.50
N GLY A 60 -5.93 -3.99 7.48
CA GLY A 60 -7.37 -4.04 7.65
C GLY A 60 -7.94 -5.42 7.34
N THR A 61 -9.13 -5.68 7.87
CA THR A 61 -10.01 -6.72 7.35
C THR A 61 -11.11 -6.03 6.54
N GLY A 62 -11.49 -6.60 5.41
CA GLY A 62 -12.70 -6.18 4.72
C GLY A 62 -13.55 -7.38 4.32
N VAL A 63 -14.79 -7.10 3.97
CA VAL A 63 -15.71 -8.10 3.44
C VAL A 63 -16.05 -7.73 2.02
N GLY A 64 -16.20 -8.75 1.18
CA GLY A 64 -16.54 -8.57 -0.21
C GLY A 64 -17.51 -9.62 -0.70
N THR A 65 -18.12 -9.34 -1.85
CA THR A 65 -18.97 -10.29 -2.55
C THR A 65 -18.26 -10.74 -3.82
N LEU A 66 -18.28 -12.03 -4.10
CA LEU A 66 -17.77 -12.61 -5.34
C LEU A 66 -18.44 -11.97 -6.55
N GLY A 67 -17.63 -11.64 -7.56
CA GLY A 67 -18.09 -10.93 -8.76
C GLY A 67 -18.40 -9.45 -8.53
N SER A 68 -18.17 -8.90 -7.34
CA SER A 68 -18.35 -7.48 -7.03
C SER A 68 -17.06 -6.81 -6.59
N ILE A 69 -16.92 -5.54 -6.99
CA ILE A 69 -15.86 -4.68 -6.51
C ILE A 69 -16.04 -4.46 -5.00
N SER A 70 -15.05 -4.89 -4.21
CA SER A 70 -15.05 -4.76 -2.75
C SER A 70 -13.90 -3.86 -2.33
N ALA A 71 -14.20 -2.82 -1.56
CA ALA A 71 -13.29 -1.75 -1.17
C ALA A 71 -12.56 -2.08 0.13
N PHE A 72 -11.23 -2.18 0.09
CA PHE A 72 -10.43 -2.40 1.30
C PHE A 72 -9.60 -1.17 1.63
N ALA A 73 -9.83 -0.57 2.79
CA ALA A 73 -9.02 0.53 3.31
C ALA A 73 -7.76 -0.01 3.99
N PHE A 74 -6.60 0.23 3.39
CA PHE A 74 -5.32 0.11 4.09
C PHE A 74 -4.97 1.46 4.73
N ALA A 75 -4.40 1.49 5.92
CA ALA A 75 -3.92 2.71 6.58
C ALA A 75 -2.60 2.44 7.30
N GLY A 76 -1.63 1.88 6.55
CA GLY A 76 -0.37 1.42 7.12
C GLY A 76 0.77 2.41 7.03
N ASN A 77 1.78 2.18 7.86
CA ASN A 77 3.00 2.97 7.92
C ASN A 77 4.20 2.11 7.52
N PHE A 78 4.93 2.52 6.49
CA PHE A 78 6.25 1.93 6.21
C PHE A 78 7.30 2.62 7.07
N SER A 79 8.13 1.83 7.74
CA SER A 79 9.22 2.33 8.57
C SER A 79 10.53 2.33 7.79
N ASN A 80 11.47 3.17 8.20
CA ASN A 80 12.82 3.23 7.62
C ASN A 80 12.86 3.59 6.12
N VAL A 81 11.84 4.28 5.61
CA VAL A 81 11.81 4.73 4.21
C VAL A 81 12.88 5.78 3.99
N THR A 82 13.75 5.51 3.02
CA THR A 82 14.79 6.45 2.58
C THR A 82 14.27 7.30 1.43
N LEU A 83 14.45 8.62 1.52
CA LEU A 83 14.04 9.59 0.51
C LEU A 83 15.24 10.41 0.03
N SER A 84 15.09 11.08 -1.12
CA SER A 84 16.13 11.97 -1.62
C SER A 84 16.39 13.12 -0.66
N LYS A 85 17.66 13.53 -0.55
CA LYS A 85 18.03 14.70 0.23
C LYS A 85 17.47 15.97 -0.42
N PHE A 86 17.06 16.92 0.40
CA PHE A 86 16.71 18.26 -0.06
C PHE A 86 17.95 18.98 -0.60
N THR A 87 17.75 19.83 -1.61
CA THR A 87 18.81 20.60 -2.25
C THR A 87 18.45 22.08 -2.34
N GLY A 88 19.45 22.95 -2.48
CA GLY A 88 19.28 24.40 -2.68
C GLY A 88 18.98 25.22 -1.42
N PHE A 89 18.76 26.53 -1.59
CA PHE A 89 18.28 27.45 -0.55
C PHE A 89 17.28 28.45 -1.17
N PRO A 90 16.00 28.50 -0.73
CA PRO A 90 15.37 27.60 0.24
C PRO A 90 15.37 26.14 -0.25
N GLN A 91 15.48 25.20 0.69
CA GLN A 91 15.61 23.78 0.36
C GLN A 91 14.32 23.21 -0.22
N THR A 92 14.43 22.53 -1.36
CA THR A 92 13.30 21.87 -2.04
C THR A 92 13.58 20.39 -2.31
N TYR A 93 12.51 19.62 -2.40
CA TYR A 93 12.61 18.22 -2.81
C TYR A 93 12.97 18.17 -4.31
N PRO A 94 14.00 17.41 -4.71
CA PRO A 94 14.47 17.43 -6.08
C PRO A 94 13.43 16.87 -7.05
N SER A 95 13.32 17.50 -8.23
CA SER A 95 12.57 16.94 -9.35
C SER A 95 13.18 15.59 -9.74
N GLY A 96 12.36 14.53 -9.74
CA GLY A 96 12.83 13.17 -9.98
C GLY A 96 13.43 12.46 -8.76
N GLY A 97 13.33 13.04 -7.56
CA GLY A 97 13.70 12.36 -6.31
C GLY A 97 13.00 11.02 -6.12
N ILE A 98 13.52 10.23 -5.18
CA ILE A 98 13.05 8.89 -4.83
C ILE A 98 11.56 8.98 -4.48
N ARG A 99 10.74 8.15 -5.13
CA ARG A 99 9.28 8.21 -4.99
C ARG A 99 8.66 6.83 -5.13
N PRO A 100 7.46 6.59 -4.59
CA PRO A 100 6.78 5.31 -4.75
C PRO A 100 6.46 5.02 -6.21
N THR A 101 6.62 3.76 -6.61
CA THR A 101 6.36 3.27 -7.98
C THR A 101 5.49 2.03 -8.02
N LYS A 102 5.47 1.21 -6.97
CA LYS A 102 4.62 0.02 -6.89
C LYS A 102 4.18 -0.21 -5.46
N PHE A 103 2.97 -0.74 -5.29
CA PHE A 103 2.44 -1.15 -4.00
C PHE A 103 1.75 -2.49 -4.15
N CYS A 104 2.07 -3.44 -3.27
CA CYS A 104 1.46 -4.75 -3.23
C CYS A 104 0.91 -5.03 -1.83
N ILE A 105 -0.22 -5.70 -1.74
CA ILE A 105 -0.80 -6.20 -0.48
C ILE A 105 -0.99 -7.70 -0.62
N ASP A 106 -0.58 -8.42 0.42
CA ASP A 106 -0.92 -9.82 0.63
C ASP A 106 -2.22 -9.91 1.42
N PHE A 107 -3.16 -10.68 0.87
CA PHE A 107 -4.46 -10.93 1.44
C PHE A 107 -4.66 -12.42 1.68
N ASN A 108 -5.31 -12.75 2.79
CA ASN A 108 -5.91 -14.06 3.00
C ASN A 108 -7.42 -13.93 2.79
N PHE A 109 -7.93 -14.52 1.72
CA PHE A 109 -9.36 -14.61 1.45
C PHE A 109 -9.94 -15.82 2.17
N ILE A 110 -10.85 -15.58 3.10
CA ILE A 110 -11.54 -16.59 3.88
C ILE A 110 -12.94 -16.77 3.32
N PHE A 111 -13.21 -17.98 2.84
CA PHE A 111 -14.52 -18.40 2.35
C PHE A 111 -15.13 -19.40 3.33
N ILE A 112 -16.39 -19.16 3.73
CA ILE A 112 -17.12 -20.03 4.66
C ILE A 112 -18.25 -20.73 3.92
N GLY A 113 -18.18 -22.06 3.83
CA GLY A 113 -19.21 -22.90 3.22
C GLY A 113 -20.31 -23.28 4.24
N LEU A 114 -21.58 -23.34 3.79
CA LEU A 114 -22.69 -23.84 4.62
C LEU A 114 -22.73 -25.38 4.64
N PRO A 115 -23.16 -26.02 5.76
CA PRO A 115 -23.79 -25.42 6.93
C PRO A 115 -22.82 -24.80 7.95
N SER A 116 -21.54 -25.23 8.02
CA SER A 116 -20.45 -24.55 8.77
C SER A 116 -19.13 -25.36 8.86
N LEU A 117 -18.78 -26.28 7.95
CA LEU A 117 -17.66 -27.21 8.20
C LEU A 117 -16.38 -26.97 7.41
N ILE A 118 -16.39 -26.13 6.38
CA ILE A 118 -15.20 -25.95 5.54
C ILE A 118 -14.93 -24.45 5.42
N GLU A 119 -13.84 -24.03 6.04
CA GLU A 119 -13.22 -22.73 5.85
C GLU A 119 -12.04 -22.93 4.90
N ILE A 120 -12.05 -22.22 3.77
CA ILE A 120 -10.90 -22.20 2.86
C ILE A 120 -10.27 -20.82 2.94
N THR A 121 -8.97 -20.82 3.26
CA THR A 121 -8.13 -19.63 3.17
C THR A 121 -7.33 -19.67 1.88
N CYS A 122 -7.52 -18.68 1.02
CA CYS A 122 -6.75 -18.49 -0.21
C CYS A 122 -5.82 -17.28 -0.07
N PRO A 123 -4.50 -17.48 0.07
CA PRO A 123 -3.55 -16.37 0.03
C PRO A 123 -3.45 -15.83 -1.39
N GLN A 124 -3.53 -14.51 -1.55
CA GLN A 124 -3.41 -13.81 -2.82
C GLN A 124 -2.61 -12.53 -2.63
N THR A 125 -1.77 -12.19 -3.59
CA THR A 125 -1.04 -10.91 -3.62
C THR A 125 -1.60 -10.05 -4.73
N LEU A 126 -2.04 -8.84 -4.39
CA LEU A 126 -2.48 -7.85 -5.36
C LEU A 126 -1.50 -6.71 -5.43
N CYS A 127 -1.20 -6.25 -6.63
CA CYS A 127 -0.26 -5.17 -6.88
C CYS A 127 -0.88 -4.06 -7.71
N TRP A 128 -0.42 -2.84 -7.45
CA TRP A 128 -0.77 -1.63 -8.17
C TRP A 128 0.50 -0.88 -8.53
N ASN A 129 0.53 -0.35 -9.75
CA ASN A 129 1.54 0.63 -10.16
C ASN A 129 1.15 2.00 -9.61
N ILE A 130 2.14 2.75 -9.15
CA ILE A 130 1.97 4.10 -8.62
C ILE A 130 2.61 5.09 -9.59
N SER A 131 1.80 6.01 -10.11
CA SER A 131 2.30 7.23 -10.72
C SER A 131 2.27 8.34 -9.67
N SER A 132 3.44 8.72 -9.15
CA SER A 132 3.57 9.69 -8.06
C SER A 132 4.29 10.97 -8.51
N THR A 133 3.78 12.10 -8.06
CA THR A 133 4.48 13.40 -8.07
C THR A 133 4.80 13.79 -6.63
N ALA A 134 5.97 14.38 -6.42
CA ALA A 134 6.46 14.75 -5.09
C ALA A 134 6.75 16.24 -5.02
N VAL A 135 6.25 16.90 -3.98
CA VAL A 135 6.57 18.30 -3.68
C VAL A 135 6.96 18.38 -2.23
N GLY A 136 8.10 18.99 -1.93
CA GLY A 136 8.53 19.18 -0.55
C GLY A 136 9.35 20.44 -0.38
N LYS A 137 9.31 20.99 0.84
CA LYS A 137 10.15 22.10 1.30
C LYS A 137 10.80 21.74 2.63
N GLY A 138 11.97 22.31 2.87
CA GLY A 138 12.70 22.14 4.12
C GLY A 138 13.53 23.36 4.51
N VAL A 139 14.05 23.34 5.74
CA VAL A 139 14.99 24.32 6.30
C VAL A 139 16.01 23.55 7.14
N ALA A 140 17.30 23.86 6.98
CA ALA A 140 18.40 23.21 7.71
C ALA A 140 18.36 21.67 7.61
N GLY A 141 17.98 21.14 6.43
CA GLY A 141 17.84 19.72 6.15
C GLY A 141 16.48 19.12 6.56
N ILE A 142 15.80 19.66 7.56
CA ILE A 142 14.51 19.12 8.00
C ILE A 142 13.43 19.60 7.04
N GLY A 143 12.58 18.69 6.55
CA GLY A 143 11.56 19.03 5.57
C GLY A 143 10.36 18.09 5.58
N ALA A 144 9.35 18.42 4.78
CA ALA A 144 8.23 17.53 4.53
C ALA A 144 8.05 17.37 3.03
N VAL A 145 7.75 16.14 2.61
CA VAL A 145 7.47 15.78 1.22
C VAL A 145 6.03 15.27 1.14
N THR A 146 5.26 15.89 0.25
CA THR A 146 3.91 15.44 -0.08
C THR A 146 3.95 14.73 -1.42
N PHE A 147 3.48 13.48 -1.42
CA PHE A 147 3.26 12.68 -2.60
C PHE A 147 1.78 12.76 -3.00
N THR A 148 1.54 13.16 -4.24
CA THR A 148 0.24 12.97 -4.91
C THR A 148 0.39 11.77 -5.82
N SER A 149 -0.54 10.84 -5.77
CA SER A 149 -0.37 9.54 -6.42
C SER A 149 -1.67 9.04 -7.03
N LEU A 150 -1.53 8.46 -8.22
CA LEU A 150 -2.57 7.68 -8.87
C LEU A 150 -2.16 6.21 -8.84
N LEU A 151 -3.11 5.35 -8.50
CA LEU A 151 -2.93 3.90 -8.49
C LEU A 151 -3.63 3.30 -9.70
N THR A 152 -2.93 2.42 -10.39
CA THR A 152 -3.49 1.61 -11.47
C THR A 152 -3.20 0.13 -11.19
N PRO A 153 -4.10 -0.80 -11.53
CA PRO A 153 -3.78 -2.23 -11.47
C PRO A 153 -2.45 -2.52 -12.17
N ALA A 154 -1.62 -3.37 -11.56
CA ALA A 154 -0.31 -3.77 -12.10
C ALA A 154 -0.42 -4.92 -13.11
#